data_AF-A0A4V1XQN7-F1
#
_entry.id   AF-A0A4V1XQN7-F1
#
_cell.length_a   1.000
_cell.length_b   1.000
_cell.length_c   1.000
_cell.angle_alpha   90.00
_cell.angle_beta   90.00
_cell.angle_gamma   90.00
#
_symmetry.space_group_name_H-M   'P 1'
#
loop_
_entity.id
_entity.type
_entity.pdbx_description
1 polymer ?
#
loop_
_entity_poly.entity_id
_entity_poly.type
_entity_poly.pdbx_seq_one_letter_code
_entity_poly.pdbx_strand_id
1 'polypeptide(L)'
;MLDAIEAIRRNDYQTVADSLDTLRDCIEKLSRLLERMHERCDPMVFYHQIRPYLAGSRNMEHAGLPNGVFYEEGDGKGSWRHLRGGSNGQSSLIQFFDVVLGVEHNSSGNAGQHSRDASTGRDHKPVGFHEEVRSYMPEPHRRFLQHVSRMDSLRDFALRSAVSDEQRRVRQSFQAATTALAEFRSKHMQMVTRYIIVPSRRQGETEGVNLAAASTRASSGKGAGAALTGTGGTALIPFLRQTRDETLQAGTGPSNGVIDGRQITI
;
A
#
# COMPACT_ATOMS: atom_id res chain seq x y z
N MET A 1 12.92 3.66 -16.09
CA MET A 1 12.52 2.32 -15.60
C MET A 1 12.14 1.36 -16.71
N LEU A 2 11.30 1.72 -17.68
CA LEU A 2 11.08 0.85 -18.85
C LEU A 2 12.38 0.57 -19.60
N ASP A 3 13.23 1.58 -19.77
CA ASP A 3 14.58 1.42 -20.35
C ASP A 3 15.43 0.43 -19.54
N ALA A 4 15.36 0.48 -18.21
CA ALA A 4 16.05 -0.45 -17.32
C ALA A 4 15.58 -1.89 -17.55
N ILE A 5 14.27 -2.10 -17.71
CA ILE A 5 13.71 -3.43 -17.94
C ILE A 5 14.12 -3.96 -19.32
N GLU A 6 14.09 -3.12 -20.36
CA GLU A 6 14.52 -3.53 -21.70
C GLU A 6 16.04 -3.79 -21.78
N ALA A 7 16.84 -3.04 -21.01
CA ALA A 7 18.28 -3.23 -20.89
C ALA A 7 18.69 -4.60 -20.32
N ILE A 8 17.80 -5.27 -19.58
CA ILE A 8 18.03 -6.62 -19.02
C ILE A 8 18.40 -7.61 -20.13
N ARG A 9 17.70 -7.58 -21.27
CA ARG A 9 17.90 -8.55 -22.36
C ARG A 9 19.29 -8.47 -22.99
N ARG A 10 19.94 -7.32 -22.89
CA ARG A 10 21.27 -7.05 -23.45
C ARG A 10 22.38 -7.11 -22.41
N ASN A 11 22.05 -7.45 -21.16
CA ASN A 11 22.95 -7.35 -20.01
C ASN A 11 23.61 -5.96 -19.89
N ASP A 12 22.87 -4.90 -20.23
CA ASP A 12 23.37 -3.54 -20.10
C ASP A 12 23.25 -3.10 -18.64
N TYR A 13 24.24 -3.51 -17.85
CA TYR A 13 24.31 -3.26 -16.41
C TYR A 13 24.37 -1.76 -16.07
N GLN A 14 25.03 -0.96 -16.92
CA GLN A 14 25.18 0.47 -16.69
C GLN A 14 23.82 1.18 -16.77
N THR A 15 23.07 0.97 -17.86
CA THR A 15 21.73 1.55 -18.03
C THR A 15 20.77 1.14 -16.92
N VAL A 16 20.88 -0.11 -16.46
CA VAL A 16 20.08 -0.62 -15.34
C VAL A 16 20.43 0.12 -14.04
N ALA A 17 21.71 0.22 -13.70
CA ALA A 17 22.17 0.88 -12.48
C ALA A 17 21.79 2.37 -12.45
N ASP A 18 22.00 3.09 -13.56
CA ASP A 18 21.70 4.52 -13.65
C ASP A 18 20.18 4.79 -13.58
N SER A 19 19.37 3.92 -14.17
CA SER A 19 17.92 4.00 -14.04
C SER A 19 17.44 3.77 -12.61
N LEU A 20 18.04 2.82 -11.89
CA LEU A 20 17.72 2.53 -10.49
C LEU A 20 18.13 3.68 -9.56
N ASP A 21 19.28 4.29 -9.80
CA ASP A 21 19.72 5.49 -9.08
C ASP A 21 18.79 6.68 -9.34
N THR A 22 18.36 6.87 -10.58
CA THR A 22 17.35 7.88 -10.94
C THR A 22 16.03 7.63 -10.22
N LEU A 23 15.61 6.37 -10.11
CA LEU A 23 14.40 5.98 -9.36
C LEU A 23 14.56 6.29 -7.86
N ARG A 24 15.69 5.92 -7.26
CA ARG A 24 16.01 6.24 -5.85
C ARG A 24 15.88 7.75 -5.61
N ASP A 25 16.56 8.57 -6.40
CA ASP A 25 16.54 10.03 -6.25
C ASP A 25 15.12 10.60 -6.42
N CYS A 26 14.32 10.03 -7.32
CA CYS A 26 12.92 10.40 -7.47
C CYS A 26 12.10 10.09 -6.21
N ILE A 27 12.26 8.89 -5.63
CA ILE A 27 11.55 8.46 -4.42
C ILE A 27 11.96 9.33 -3.21
N GLU A 28 13.24 9.69 -3.09
CA GLU A 28 13.71 10.61 -2.05
C GLU A 28 13.13 12.02 -2.19
N LYS A 29 12.95 12.51 -3.43
CA LYS A 29 12.25 13.78 -3.70
C LYS A 29 10.77 13.67 -3.32
N LEU A 30 10.10 12.57 -3.66
CA LEU A 30 8.71 12.31 -3.24
C LEU A 30 8.57 12.26 -1.72
N SER A 31 9.54 11.66 -1.03
CA SER A 31 9.62 11.63 0.44
C SER A 31 9.66 13.02 1.06
N ARG A 32 10.47 13.93 0.49
CA ARG A 32 10.54 15.32 0.93
C ARG A 32 9.24 16.08 0.64
N LEU A 33 8.64 15.84 -0.53
CA LEU A 33 7.35 16.45 -0.90
C LEU A 33 6.21 16.00 0.02
N LEU A 34 6.19 14.73 0.44
CA LEU A 34 5.17 14.19 1.34
C LEU A 34 5.15 14.94 2.69
N GLU A 35 6.32 15.31 3.22
CA GLU A 35 6.43 16.03 4.51
C GLU A 35 5.88 17.47 4.43
N ARG A 36 5.85 18.06 3.23
CA ARG A 36 5.28 19.40 3.02
C ARG A 36 3.78 19.47 3.25
N MET A 37 3.09 18.33 3.35
CA MET A 37 1.71 18.26 3.84
C MET A 37 1.52 18.99 5.18
N HIS A 38 2.56 19.00 6.04
CA HIS A 38 2.52 19.73 7.32
C HIS A 38 2.37 21.24 7.17
N GLU A 39 2.77 21.82 6.05
CA GLU A 39 2.74 23.27 5.81
C GLU A 39 1.29 23.79 5.73
N ARG A 40 0.37 23.01 5.13
CA ARG A 40 -0.96 23.49 4.73
C ARG A 40 -2.11 22.54 5.07
N CYS A 41 -1.86 21.44 5.76
CA CYS A 41 -2.89 20.50 6.17
C CYS A 41 -2.88 20.34 7.69
N ASP A 42 -3.88 20.92 8.37
CA ASP A 42 -4.08 20.70 9.81
C ASP A 42 -4.61 19.26 10.07
N PRO A 43 -4.01 18.49 11.00
CA PRO A 43 -4.43 17.12 11.29
C PRO A 43 -5.87 16.96 11.79
N MET A 44 -6.37 17.90 12.59
CA MET A 44 -7.73 17.83 13.13
C MET A 44 -8.75 18.19 12.05
N VAL A 45 -8.48 19.21 11.23
CA VAL A 45 -9.31 19.55 10.06
C VAL A 45 -9.35 18.37 9.09
N PHE A 46 -8.20 17.79 8.75
CA PHE A 46 -8.16 16.63 7.87
C PHE A 46 -8.98 15.46 8.42
N TYR A 47 -8.77 15.09 9.69
CA TYR A 47 -9.45 13.93 10.27
C TYR A 47 -10.96 14.13 10.45
N HIS A 48 -11.39 15.30 10.92
CA HIS A 48 -12.80 15.55 11.27
C HIS A 48 -13.63 16.12 10.13
N GLN A 49 -13.04 16.94 9.28
CA GLN A 49 -13.78 17.68 8.25
C GLN A 49 -13.57 17.11 6.85
N ILE A 50 -12.40 16.56 6.53
CA ILE A 50 -12.11 16.07 5.17
C ILE A 50 -12.33 14.56 5.05
N ARG A 51 -11.68 13.79 5.94
CA ARG A 51 -11.68 12.32 5.91
C ARG A 51 -13.08 11.68 5.87
N PRO A 52 -14.15 12.22 6.51
CA PRO A 52 -15.48 11.63 6.40
C PRO A 52 -16.00 11.55 4.96
N TYR A 53 -15.69 12.55 4.13
CA TYR A 53 -16.07 12.58 2.72
C TYR A 53 -15.25 11.63 1.85
N LEU A 54 -14.12 11.13 2.37
CA LEU A 54 -13.26 10.15 1.69
C LEU A 54 -13.61 8.70 2.08
N ALA A 55 -14.48 8.50 3.07
CA ALA A 55 -14.94 7.18 3.46
C ALA A 55 -15.90 6.61 2.39
N GLY A 56 -15.81 5.31 2.16
CA GLY A 56 -16.74 4.59 1.28
C GLY A 56 -17.88 3.96 2.06
N SER A 57 -18.65 3.12 1.38
CA SER A 57 -19.80 2.39 1.94
C SER A 57 -19.49 0.94 2.35
N ARG A 58 -18.28 0.46 2.07
CA ARG A 58 -17.85 -0.89 2.43
C ARG A 58 -17.44 -1.00 3.90
N ASN A 59 -17.93 -2.03 4.60
CA ASN A 59 -17.72 -2.27 6.03
C ASN A 59 -18.22 -1.11 6.92
N MET A 60 -19.35 -0.51 6.55
CA MET A 60 -19.96 0.64 7.22
C MET A 60 -21.34 0.31 7.83
N GLU A 61 -21.57 -0.96 8.16
CA GLU A 61 -22.84 -1.44 8.75
C GLU A 61 -23.12 -0.69 10.06
N HIS A 62 -22.10 -0.52 10.89
CA HIS A 62 -22.15 0.20 12.17
C HIS A 62 -22.36 1.72 12.01
N ALA A 63 -22.16 2.24 10.80
CA ALA A 63 -22.38 3.64 10.45
C ALA A 63 -23.73 3.87 9.75
N GLY A 64 -24.61 2.86 9.74
CA GLY A 64 -25.93 2.96 9.12
C GLY A 64 -25.96 2.62 7.62
N LEU A 65 -24.90 2.00 7.08
CA LEU A 65 -24.85 1.55 5.68
C LEU A 65 -24.74 0.01 5.59
N PRO A 66 -25.72 -0.76 6.10
CA PRO A 66 -25.66 -2.22 6.15
C PRO A 66 -25.63 -2.87 4.76
N ASN A 67 -26.23 -2.23 3.76
CA ASN A 67 -26.25 -2.68 2.36
C ASN A 67 -25.37 -1.80 1.45
N GLY A 68 -24.55 -0.92 2.04
CA GLY A 68 -23.83 0.10 1.29
C GLY A 68 -24.74 1.21 0.79
N VAL A 69 -24.57 1.65 -0.46
CA VAL A 69 -25.34 2.73 -1.09
C VAL A 69 -26.13 2.17 -2.27
N PHE A 70 -27.41 2.54 -2.37
CA PHE A 70 -28.25 2.19 -3.52
C PHE A 70 -27.96 3.15 -4.68
N TYR A 71 -27.58 2.60 -5.82
CA TYR A 71 -27.39 3.35 -7.06
C TYR A 71 -28.62 3.14 -7.94
N GLU A 72 -29.46 4.17 -8.01
CA GLU A 72 -30.67 4.17 -8.83
C GLU A 72 -30.33 4.34 -10.32
N GLU A 73 -30.96 3.53 -11.17
CA GLU A 73 -30.84 3.53 -12.63
C GLU A 73 -32.11 4.09 -13.33
N GLY A 74 -33.10 4.53 -12.54
CA GLY A 74 -34.41 4.97 -13.00
C GLY A 74 -35.48 3.87 -12.93
N ASP A 75 -36.75 4.25 -13.01
CA ASP A 75 -37.91 3.33 -13.02
C ASP A 75 -37.95 2.34 -11.83
N GLY A 76 -37.45 2.78 -10.66
CA GLY A 76 -37.36 1.92 -9.47
C GLY A 76 -36.32 0.80 -9.57
N LYS A 77 -35.47 0.80 -10.61
CA LYS A 77 -34.36 -0.14 -10.80
C LYS A 77 -33.06 0.42 -10.23
N GLY A 78 -32.20 -0.47 -9.76
CA GLY A 78 -30.89 -0.10 -9.23
C GLY A 78 -30.24 -1.25 -8.48
N SER A 79 -29.07 -0.98 -7.91
CA SER A 79 -28.32 -1.98 -7.14
C SER A 79 -27.68 -1.37 -5.89
N TRP A 80 -27.75 -2.12 -4.79
CA TRP A 80 -26.96 -1.84 -3.59
C TRP A 80 -25.50 -2.16 -3.84
N ARG A 81 -24.59 -1.24 -3.49
CA ARG A 81 -23.15 -1.39 -3.72
C ARG A 81 -22.34 -1.01 -2.49
N HIS A 82 -21.38 -1.88 -2.16
CA HIS A 82 -20.33 -1.64 -1.18
C HIS A 82 -19.05 -1.19 -1.89
N LEU A 83 -18.77 0.11 -1.87
CA LEU A 83 -17.57 0.67 -2.49
C LEU A 83 -16.58 1.11 -1.41
N ARG A 84 -15.29 0.86 -1.64
CA ARG A 84 -14.23 1.34 -0.74
C ARG A 84 -14.09 2.85 -0.83
N GLY A 85 -13.68 3.45 0.29
CA GLY A 85 -13.29 4.85 0.31
C GLY A 85 -11.98 5.08 -0.43
N GLY A 86 -11.65 6.35 -0.62
CA GLY A 86 -10.38 6.76 -1.20
C GLY A 86 -9.20 6.30 -0.34
N SER A 87 -8.17 5.76 -0.99
CA SER A 87 -6.91 5.42 -0.30
C SER A 87 -5.71 5.55 -1.23
N ASN A 88 -4.53 5.83 -0.65
CA ASN A 88 -3.29 5.93 -1.42
C ASN A 88 -2.91 4.62 -2.12
N GLY A 89 -3.49 3.47 -1.73
CA GLY A 89 -3.32 2.20 -2.43
C GLY A 89 -3.90 2.19 -3.86
N GLN A 90 -4.81 3.12 -4.16
CA GLN A 90 -5.36 3.34 -5.50
C GLN A 90 -4.41 4.15 -6.40
N SER A 91 -3.27 4.62 -5.89
CA SER A 91 -2.24 5.27 -6.71
C SER A 91 -1.53 4.26 -7.60
N SER A 92 -1.67 4.41 -8.92
CA SER A 92 -0.95 3.59 -9.90
C SER A 92 0.57 3.82 -9.83
N LEU A 93 1.03 5.01 -9.42
CA LEU A 93 2.44 5.31 -9.29
C LEU A 93 3.11 4.49 -8.17
N ILE A 94 2.45 4.39 -7.01
CA ILE A 94 3.00 3.61 -5.88
C ILE A 94 3.07 2.12 -6.25
N GLN A 95 1.99 1.59 -6.84
CA GLN A 95 2.00 0.20 -7.30
C GLN A 95 2.97 -0.05 -8.47
N PHE A 96 3.27 0.97 -9.28
CA PHE A 96 4.30 0.84 -10.32
C PHE A 96 5.69 0.64 -9.73
N PHE A 97 6.04 1.34 -8.64
CA PHE A 97 7.31 1.10 -7.95
C PHE A 97 7.41 -0.32 -7.42
N ASP A 98 6.33 -0.86 -6.84
CA ASP A 98 6.28 -2.24 -6.37
C ASP A 98 6.47 -3.25 -7.51
N VAL A 99 5.75 -3.06 -8.62
CA VAL A 99 5.86 -3.94 -9.78
C VAL A 99 7.28 -3.92 -10.36
N VAL A 100 7.89 -2.74 -10.52
CA VAL A 100 9.23 -2.61 -11.10
C VAL A 100 10.32 -3.16 -10.18
N LEU A 101 10.19 -2.97 -8.86
CA LEU A 101 11.15 -3.47 -7.87
C LEU A 101 10.86 -4.92 -7.44
N GLY A 102 9.84 -5.56 -8.01
CA GLY A 102 9.47 -6.94 -7.68
C GLY A 102 9.05 -7.12 -6.22
N VAL A 103 8.35 -6.13 -5.65
CA VAL A 103 7.78 -6.21 -4.30
C VAL A 103 6.49 -7.03 -4.36
N GLU A 104 6.46 -8.13 -3.63
CA GLU A 104 5.28 -8.99 -3.52
C GLU A 104 4.56 -8.73 -2.19
N HIS A 105 3.25 -8.52 -2.26
CA HIS A 105 2.41 -8.25 -1.09
C HIS A 105 1.57 -9.47 -0.71
N ASN A 106 1.82 -10.02 0.48
CA ASN A 106 1.18 -11.25 0.94
C ASN A 106 -0.23 -10.98 1.48
N SER A 107 -1.21 -11.75 1.01
CA SER A 107 -2.61 -11.63 1.42
C SER A 107 -2.88 -12.06 2.87
N SER A 108 -1.91 -12.75 3.50
CA SER A 108 -2.08 -13.46 4.77
C SER A 108 -2.38 -12.58 5.98
N GLY A 109 -2.12 -11.27 5.91
CA GLY A 109 -2.41 -10.33 7.00
C GLY A 109 -3.68 -9.50 6.82
N ASN A 110 -4.30 -9.50 5.63
CA ASN A 110 -5.22 -8.42 5.22
C ASN A 110 -6.35 -8.85 4.27
N ALA A 111 -6.70 -10.13 4.20
CA ALA A 111 -8.04 -10.48 3.72
C ALA A 111 -9.03 -9.78 4.66
N GLY A 112 -9.67 -8.71 4.20
CA GLY A 112 -10.75 -8.09 4.95
C GLY A 112 -11.70 -9.19 5.40
N GLN A 113 -12.11 -9.17 6.66
CA GLN A 113 -12.91 -10.24 7.30
C GLN A 113 -14.25 -10.57 6.59
N HIS A 114 -14.55 -9.96 5.44
CA HIS A 114 -15.72 -10.19 4.62
C HIS A 114 -15.43 -10.48 3.13
N SER A 115 -14.23 -10.94 2.75
CA SER A 115 -14.05 -11.54 1.40
C SER A 115 -14.71 -12.94 1.28
N ARG A 116 -15.52 -13.33 2.27
CA ARG A 116 -16.46 -14.45 2.20
C ARG A 116 -17.82 -13.94 1.73
N ASP A 117 -17.86 -13.29 0.56
CA ASP A 117 -19.12 -13.12 -0.12
C ASP A 117 -19.32 -14.33 -1.04
N ALA A 118 -20.48 -14.93 -0.93
CA ALA A 118 -20.81 -16.26 -1.41
C ALA A 118 -20.60 -16.41 -2.93
N SER A 119 -19.64 -17.23 -3.34
CA SER A 119 -19.64 -17.84 -4.68
C SER A 119 -19.01 -19.23 -4.64
N THR A 120 -19.89 -20.23 -4.62
CA THR A 120 -19.79 -21.49 -5.38
C THR A 120 -18.38 -22.03 -5.69
N GLY A 121 -17.89 -22.94 -4.85
CA GLY A 121 -17.22 -24.18 -5.30
C GLY A 121 -15.99 -24.10 -6.21
N ARG A 122 -15.17 -23.03 -6.18
CA ARG A 122 -13.83 -23.04 -6.79
C ARG A 122 -12.77 -22.55 -5.82
N ASP A 123 -11.62 -23.22 -5.84
CA ASP A 123 -10.36 -22.86 -5.15
C ASP A 123 -9.85 -21.48 -5.59
N HIS A 124 -10.52 -20.41 -5.19
CA HIS A 124 -10.09 -19.04 -5.44
C HIS A 124 -9.33 -18.50 -4.24
N LYS A 125 -8.00 -18.41 -4.40
CA LYS A 125 -7.10 -17.69 -3.49
C LYS A 125 -7.68 -16.29 -3.26
N PRO A 126 -7.81 -15.83 -1.99
CA PRO A 126 -8.36 -14.52 -1.71
C PRO A 126 -7.53 -13.42 -2.41
N VAL A 127 -8.22 -12.54 -3.12
CA VAL A 127 -7.59 -11.40 -3.82
C VAL A 127 -7.00 -10.45 -2.77
N GLY A 128 -5.69 -10.18 -2.86
CA GLY A 128 -5.01 -9.26 -1.95
C GLY A 128 -5.50 -7.81 -2.14
N PHE A 129 -5.40 -6.99 -1.09
CA PHE A 129 -5.85 -5.59 -1.11
C PHE A 129 -5.31 -4.81 -2.32
N HIS A 130 -4.01 -4.92 -2.63
CA HIS A 130 -3.38 -4.21 -3.74
C HIS A 130 -3.98 -4.58 -5.11
N GLU A 131 -4.28 -5.85 -5.32
CA GLU A 131 -4.93 -6.33 -6.55
C GLU A 131 -6.37 -5.83 -6.63
N GLU A 132 -7.08 -5.86 -5.51
CA GLU A 132 -8.46 -5.41 -5.44
C GLU A 132 -8.59 -3.92 -5.78
N VAL A 133 -7.73 -3.06 -5.21
CA VAL A 133 -7.78 -1.61 -5.44
C VAL A 133 -7.35 -1.20 -6.86
N ARG A 134 -6.75 -2.10 -7.67
CA ARG A 134 -6.52 -1.83 -9.10
C ARG A 134 -7.83 -1.66 -9.87
N SER A 135 -8.92 -2.27 -9.42
CA SER A 135 -10.25 -2.05 -10.03
C SER A 135 -10.74 -0.59 -9.88
N TYR A 136 -10.20 0.16 -8.91
CA TYR A 136 -10.48 1.57 -8.68
C TYR A 136 -9.52 2.51 -9.44
N MET A 137 -8.55 1.97 -10.17
CA MET A 137 -7.66 2.74 -11.04
C MET A 137 -8.28 2.90 -12.44
N PRO A 138 -7.98 4.01 -13.16
CA PRO A 138 -8.29 4.13 -14.58
C PRO A 138 -7.81 2.91 -15.36
N GLU A 139 -8.62 2.45 -16.32
CA GLU A 139 -8.33 1.24 -17.11
C GLU A 139 -6.96 1.27 -17.80
N PRO A 140 -6.50 2.38 -18.41
CA PRO A 140 -5.19 2.43 -19.03
C PRO A 140 -4.05 2.22 -18.03
N HIS A 141 -4.17 2.75 -16.81
CA HIS A 141 -3.15 2.61 -15.78
C HIS A 141 -3.07 1.18 -15.25
N ARG A 142 -4.22 0.53 -15.06
CA ARG A 142 -4.26 -0.87 -14.64
C ARG A 142 -3.63 -1.78 -15.70
N ARG A 143 -3.96 -1.57 -16.98
CA ARG A 143 -3.35 -2.31 -18.09
C ARG A 143 -1.85 -2.08 -18.18
N PHE A 144 -1.41 -0.85 -17.95
CA PHE A 144 0.02 -0.55 -17.88
C PHE A 144 0.71 -1.35 -16.76
N LEU A 145 0.18 -1.37 -15.55
CA LEU A 145 0.73 -2.18 -14.45
C LEU A 145 0.78 -3.68 -14.79
N GLN A 146 -0.27 -4.22 -15.41
CA GLN A 146 -0.33 -5.61 -15.85
C GLN A 146 0.67 -5.92 -16.97
N HIS A 147 0.93 -4.96 -17.86
CA HIS A 147 1.92 -5.11 -18.91
C HIS A 147 3.33 -5.17 -18.31
N VAL A 148 3.66 -4.20 -17.43
CA VAL A 148 4.97 -4.13 -16.79
C VAL A 148 5.23 -5.36 -15.92
N SER A 149 4.23 -5.90 -15.22
CA SER A 149 4.39 -7.11 -14.40
C SER A 149 4.69 -8.39 -15.20
N ARG A 150 4.52 -8.36 -16.53
CA ARG A 150 4.85 -9.48 -17.43
C ARG A 150 6.19 -9.31 -18.14
N MET A 151 6.86 -8.17 -17.95
CA MET A 151 8.17 -7.93 -18.51
C MET A 151 9.27 -8.62 -17.68
N ASP A 152 10.52 -8.51 -18.13
CA ASP A 152 11.67 -9.08 -17.46
C ASP A 152 11.82 -8.56 -16.01
N SER A 153 12.12 -9.48 -15.09
CA SER A 153 12.21 -9.18 -13.65
C SER A 153 13.51 -8.47 -13.30
N LEU A 154 13.41 -7.18 -12.99
CA LEU A 154 14.54 -6.36 -12.54
C LEU A 154 15.12 -6.86 -11.22
N ARG A 155 14.26 -7.36 -10.32
CA ARG A 155 14.67 -7.98 -9.06
C ARG A 155 15.53 -9.21 -9.31
N ASP A 156 15.08 -10.13 -10.16
CA ASP A 156 15.84 -11.34 -10.45
C ASP A 156 17.15 -10.99 -11.16
N PHE A 157 17.14 -10.00 -12.05
CA PHE A 157 18.38 -9.51 -12.68
C PHE A 157 19.39 -8.97 -11.67
N ALA A 158 18.95 -8.11 -10.74
CA ALA A 158 19.83 -7.48 -9.76
C ALA A 158 20.34 -8.44 -8.67
N LEU A 159 19.56 -9.49 -8.35
CA LEU A 159 19.89 -10.44 -7.30
C LEU A 159 20.62 -11.70 -7.79
N ARG A 160 20.84 -11.86 -9.09
CA ARG A 160 21.74 -12.90 -9.64
C ARG A 160 23.13 -12.82 -9.00
N SER A 161 23.84 -13.94 -8.99
CA SER A 161 25.25 -14.02 -8.55
C SER A 161 26.09 -12.95 -9.26
N ALA A 162 26.72 -12.07 -8.48
CA ALA A 162 27.51 -10.96 -8.99
C ALA A 162 28.99 -11.33 -9.00
N VAL A 163 29.56 -11.48 -10.19
CA VAL A 163 30.98 -11.79 -10.40
C VAL A 163 31.76 -10.55 -10.86
N SER A 164 31.13 -9.65 -11.63
CA SER A 164 31.74 -8.38 -12.07
C SER A 164 31.39 -7.19 -11.17
N ASP A 165 32.16 -6.10 -11.29
CA ASP A 165 31.87 -4.83 -10.60
C ASP A 165 30.55 -4.22 -11.07
N GLU A 166 30.23 -4.34 -12.35
CA GLU A 166 28.98 -3.82 -12.93
C GLU A 166 27.75 -4.53 -12.34
N GLN A 167 27.82 -5.85 -12.15
CA GLN A 167 26.76 -6.62 -11.49
C GLN A 167 26.62 -6.25 -10.01
N ARG A 168 27.74 -6.04 -9.31
CA ARG A 168 27.74 -5.54 -7.92
C ARG A 168 27.09 -4.16 -7.84
N ARG A 169 27.40 -3.27 -8.79
CA ARG A 169 26.84 -1.93 -8.90
C ARG A 169 25.32 -1.96 -9.10
N VAL A 170 24.82 -2.80 -10.02
CA VAL A 170 23.37 -2.99 -10.21
C VAL A 170 22.69 -3.45 -8.91
N ARG A 171 23.28 -4.43 -8.21
CA ARG A 171 22.73 -4.91 -6.92
C ARG A 171 22.68 -3.79 -5.88
N GLN A 172 23.73 -2.99 -5.78
CA GLN A 172 23.79 -1.85 -4.86
C GLN A 172 22.74 -0.78 -5.20
N SER A 173 22.59 -0.43 -6.49
CA SER A 173 21.53 0.49 -6.94
C SER A 173 20.13 -0.04 -6.62
N PHE A 174 19.91 -1.33 -6.85
CA PHE A 174 18.62 -1.98 -6.60
C PHE A 174 18.28 -1.96 -5.11
N GLN A 175 19.24 -2.34 -4.26
CA GLN A 175 19.10 -2.27 -2.80
C GLN A 175 18.82 -0.84 -2.33
N ALA A 176 19.57 0.15 -2.83
CA ALA A 176 19.36 1.55 -2.49
C ALA A 176 17.96 2.05 -2.90
N ALA A 177 17.46 1.67 -4.08
CA ALA A 177 16.11 2.02 -4.53
C ALA A 177 15.02 1.38 -3.64
N THR A 178 15.19 0.10 -3.26
CA THR A 178 14.25 -0.57 -2.34
C THR A 178 14.27 0.04 -0.94
N THR A 179 15.45 0.41 -0.42
CA THR A 179 15.58 1.12 0.86
C THR A 179 14.90 2.47 0.81
N ALA A 180 15.12 3.27 -0.24
CA ALA A 180 14.46 4.57 -0.40
C ALA A 180 12.92 4.43 -0.43
N LEU A 181 12.38 3.38 -1.07
CA LEU A 181 10.94 3.11 -1.06
C LEU A 181 10.43 2.69 0.33
N ALA A 182 11.20 1.89 1.07
CA ALA A 182 10.87 1.52 2.45
C ALA A 182 10.90 2.73 3.40
N GLU A 183 11.83 3.66 3.21
CA GLU A 183 11.89 4.92 3.94
C GLU A 183 10.69 5.82 3.60
N PHE A 184 10.33 5.94 2.31
CA PHE A 184 9.11 6.64 1.89
C PHE A 184 7.86 6.06 2.58
N ARG A 185 7.72 4.73 2.63
CA ARG A 185 6.64 4.03 3.36
C ARG A 185 6.68 4.30 4.86
N SER A 186 7.87 4.40 5.45
CA SER A 186 8.04 4.76 6.87
C SER A 186 7.56 6.19 7.15
N LYS A 187 7.90 7.16 6.27
CA LYS A 187 7.37 8.52 6.35
C LYS A 187 5.85 8.55 6.21
N HIS A 188 5.28 7.78 5.26
CA HIS A 188 3.82 7.66 5.14
C HIS A 188 3.16 7.09 6.41
N MET A 189 3.80 6.14 7.10
CA MET A 189 3.30 5.63 8.38
C MET A 189 3.34 6.71 9.49
N GLN A 190 4.35 7.57 9.50
CA GLN A 190 4.40 8.74 10.40
C GLN A 190 3.27 9.73 10.08
N MET A 191 2.99 9.98 8.79
CA MET A 191 1.85 10.78 8.35
C MET A 191 0.53 10.20 8.85
N VAL A 192 0.30 8.89 8.66
CA VAL A 192 -0.90 8.22 9.16
C VAL A 192 -1.02 8.31 10.68
N THR A 193 0.09 8.21 11.41
CA THR A 193 0.09 8.39 12.87
C THR A 193 -0.36 9.80 13.25
N ARG A 194 0.19 10.83 12.61
CA ARG A 194 -0.11 12.24 12.91
C ARG A 194 -1.53 12.64 12.50
N TYR A 195 -2.00 12.19 11.33
CA TYR A 195 -3.25 12.65 10.73
C TYR A 195 -4.46 11.74 11.02
N ILE A 196 -4.24 10.52 11.50
CA ILE A 196 -5.32 9.57 11.80
C ILE A 196 -5.30 9.16 13.27
N ILE A 197 -4.18 8.58 13.73
CA ILE A 197 -4.11 7.93 15.04
C ILE A 197 -4.21 8.97 16.16
N VAL A 198 -3.39 10.02 16.11
CA VAL A 198 -3.39 11.07 17.13
C VAL A 198 -4.75 11.78 17.22
N PRO A 199 -5.36 12.27 16.12
CA PRO A 199 -6.72 12.83 16.15
C PRO A 199 -7.78 11.86 16.68
N SER A 200 -7.74 10.58 16.27
CA SER A 200 -8.72 9.59 16.71
C SER A 200 -8.74 9.36 18.23
N ARG A 201 -7.61 9.53 18.91
CA ARG A 201 -7.47 9.39 20.37
C ARG A 201 -7.85 10.64 21.15
N ARG A 202 -7.87 11.80 20.50
CA ARG A 202 -8.25 13.09 21.12
C ARG A 202 -9.77 13.29 21.18
N GLN A 203 -10.56 12.40 20.59
CA GLN A 203 -12.01 12.40 20.77
C GLN A 203 -12.37 11.98 22.20
N GLY A 204 -12.65 12.98 23.04
CA GLY A 204 -13.52 12.83 24.21
C GLY A 204 -14.99 12.65 23.79
N GLU A 205 -15.79 12.12 24.70
CA GLU A 205 -17.12 11.51 24.55
C GLU A 205 -18.27 12.41 24.01
N THR A 206 -18.01 13.60 23.47
CA THR A 206 -19.03 14.67 23.38
C THR A 206 -19.43 15.16 21.98
N GLU A 207 -18.91 14.62 20.88
CA GLU A 207 -19.34 15.03 19.54
C GLU A 207 -19.73 13.84 18.64
N GLY A 208 -20.82 14.02 17.89
CA GLY A 208 -21.52 12.99 17.11
C GLY A 208 -20.61 12.11 16.24
N VAL A 209 -21.02 10.86 16.06
CA VAL A 209 -20.26 9.86 15.30
C VAL A 209 -20.33 10.18 13.80
N ASN A 210 -19.26 10.75 13.24
CA ASN A 210 -19.13 10.89 11.79
C ASN A 210 -18.64 9.59 11.13
N LEU A 211 -18.83 9.44 9.80
CA LEU A 211 -18.43 8.25 9.04
C LEU A 211 -16.94 7.89 9.20
N ALA A 212 -16.06 8.89 9.32
CA ALA A 212 -14.63 8.64 9.54
C ALA A 212 -14.34 8.07 10.94
N ALA A 213 -15.01 8.56 11.97
CA ALA A 213 -14.95 8.04 13.33
C ALA A 213 -15.54 6.63 13.38
N ALA A 214 -16.66 6.39 12.69
CA ALA A 214 -17.26 5.06 12.56
C ALA A 214 -16.31 4.08 11.85
N SER A 215 -15.66 4.49 10.75
CA SER A 215 -14.65 3.66 10.06
C SER A 215 -13.48 3.29 10.96
N THR A 216 -13.04 4.19 11.85
CA THR A 216 -12.00 3.88 12.84
C THR A 216 -12.49 3.08 14.02
N ARG A 217 -13.78 3.19 14.38
CA ARG A 217 -14.40 2.56 15.54
C ARG A 217 -15.07 1.22 15.24
N ALA A 218 -15.29 0.85 13.98
CA ALA A 218 -15.95 -0.40 13.56
C ALA A 218 -15.22 -1.68 14.06
N SER A 219 -14.00 -1.57 14.58
CA SER A 219 -13.24 -2.66 15.23
C SER A 219 -13.25 -2.63 16.76
N SER A 220 -13.85 -1.60 17.40
CA SER A 220 -13.80 -1.37 18.87
C SER A 220 -14.62 -2.37 19.70
N GLY A 221 -15.31 -3.31 19.06
CA GLY A 221 -16.19 -4.29 19.71
C GLY A 221 -15.50 -5.41 20.49
N LYS A 222 -14.16 -5.50 20.52
CA LYS A 222 -13.44 -6.52 21.30
C LYS A 222 -12.11 -5.99 21.86
N GLY A 223 -12.14 -5.52 23.12
CA GLY A 223 -10.97 -5.38 23.99
C GLY A 223 -9.99 -4.24 23.67
N ALA A 224 -9.17 -3.91 24.67
CA ALA A 224 -8.09 -2.92 24.62
C ALA A 224 -6.96 -3.38 23.68
N GLY A 225 -7.21 -3.33 22.38
CA GLY A 225 -6.28 -3.77 21.33
C GLY A 225 -6.83 -3.68 19.90
N ALA A 226 -8.02 -3.09 19.70
CA ALA A 226 -8.64 -2.98 18.39
C ALA A 226 -7.82 -2.12 17.41
N ALA A 227 -7.45 -2.73 16.27
CA ALA A 227 -6.70 -2.05 15.22
C ALA A 227 -7.57 -0.98 14.52
N LEU A 228 -7.06 0.25 14.43
CA LEU A 228 -7.70 1.33 13.67
C LEU A 228 -7.74 0.99 12.18
N THR A 229 -8.89 1.18 11.56
CA THR A 229 -9.08 0.91 10.13
C THR A 229 -8.96 2.19 9.30
N GLY A 230 -8.29 2.10 8.14
CA GLY A 230 -8.19 3.17 7.16
C GLY A 230 -9.50 3.35 6.38
N THR A 231 -9.63 4.44 5.63
CA THR A 231 -10.77 4.67 4.72
C THR A 231 -10.86 3.61 3.62
N GLY A 232 -9.71 3.04 3.23
CA GLY A 232 -9.63 1.89 2.33
C GLY A 232 -10.03 0.56 2.97
N GLY A 233 -10.31 0.51 4.29
CA GLY A 233 -10.78 -0.70 4.98
C GLY A 233 -9.69 -1.67 5.45
N THR A 234 -8.42 -1.24 5.54
CA THR A 234 -7.30 -2.05 6.06
C THR A 234 -6.92 -1.66 7.48
N ALA A 235 -6.37 -2.60 8.27
CA ALA A 235 -5.82 -2.32 9.58
C ALA A 235 -4.54 -1.46 9.43
N LEU A 236 -4.61 -0.18 9.79
CA LEU A 236 -3.67 0.86 9.35
C LEU A 236 -2.20 0.50 9.61
N ILE A 237 -1.79 0.40 10.87
CA ILE A 237 -0.37 0.21 11.22
C ILE A 237 0.15 -1.17 10.79
N PRO A 238 -0.55 -2.30 11.05
CA PRO A 238 -0.09 -3.60 10.59
C PRO A 238 0.08 -3.67 9.07
N PHE A 239 -0.88 -3.16 8.30
CA PHE A 239 -0.81 -3.15 6.83
C PHE A 239 0.37 -2.31 6.32
N LEU A 240 0.54 -1.10 6.83
CA LEU A 240 1.63 -0.21 6.39
C LEU A 240 3.01 -0.76 6.77
N ARG A 241 3.13 -1.36 7.96
CA ARG A 241 4.35 -2.02 8.41
C ARG A 241 4.69 -3.21 7.52
N GLN A 242 3.72 -4.10 7.27
CA GLN A 242 3.91 -5.25 6.39
C GLN A 242 4.40 -4.80 5.00
N THR A 243 3.73 -3.81 4.41
CA THR A 243 4.07 -3.31 3.08
C THR A 243 5.52 -2.76 3.04
N ARG A 244 5.96 -2.06 4.08
CA ARG A 244 7.36 -1.60 4.24
C ARG A 244 8.34 -2.77 4.34
N ASP A 245 8.04 -3.75 5.19
CA ASP A 245 8.94 -4.86 5.45
C ASP A 245 9.10 -5.75 4.19
N GLU A 246 8.01 -5.98 3.45
CA GLU A 246 8.03 -6.64 2.13
C GLU A 246 8.89 -5.89 1.12
N THR A 247 8.94 -4.56 1.20
CA THR A 247 9.81 -3.72 0.35
C THR A 247 11.28 -3.97 0.64
N LEU A 248 11.66 -4.00 1.92
CA LEU A 248 13.03 -4.28 2.34
C LEU A 248 13.44 -5.69 1.92
N GLN A 249 12.55 -6.66 2.12
CA GLN A 249 12.78 -8.05 1.73
C GLN A 249 12.98 -8.21 0.22
N ALA A 250 12.31 -7.39 -0.60
CA ALA A 250 12.52 -7.39 -2.05
C ALA A 250 13.98 -7.07 -2.40
N GLY A 251 14.62 -6.15 -1.68
CA GLY A 251 16.01 -5.72 -1.88
C GLY A 251 17.08 -6.71 -1.42
N THR A 252 16.80 -7.53 -0.41
CA THR A 252 17.80 -8.43 0.21
C THR A 252 17.83 -9.84 -0.40
N GLY A 253 16.83 -10.20 -1.22
CA GLY A 253 16.65 -11.58 -1.69
C GLY A 253 16.10 -12.52 -0.60
N PRO A 254 15.85 -13.80 -0.90
CA PRO A 254 15.44 -14.76 0.11
C PRO A 254 16.54 -14.86 1.16
N SER A 255 16.18 -14.59 2.42
CA SER A 255 17.03 -14.81 3.56
C SER A 255 17.40 -16.29 3.59
N ASN A 256 18.61 -16.65 3.16
CA ASN A 256 19.18 -17.93 3.55
C ASN A 256 19.22 -17.89 5.09
N GLY A 257 18.35 -18.67 5.72
CA GLY A 257 18.17 -18.67 7.15
C GLY A 257 19.47 -18.95 7.87
N VAL A 258 20.14 -17.89 8.29
CA VAL A 258 21.07 -17.90 9.41
C VAL A 258 20.67 -16.69 10.24
N ILE A 259 19.73 -16.93 11.15
CA ILE A 259 19.57 -16.08 12.32
C ILE A 259 20.85 -16.31 13.13
N ASP A 260 21.84 -15.43 12.98
CA ASP A 260 22.93 -15.37 13.96
C ASP A 260 22.35 -14.76 15.24
N GLY A 261 21.97 -15.63 16.16
CA GLY A 261 21.35 -15.32 17.46
C GLY A 261 22.33 -14.68 18.45
N ARG A 262 23.18 -13.76 18.00
CA ARG A 262 24.15 -13.06 18.83
C ARG A 262 24.25 -11.59 18.47
N GLN A 263 23.19 -10.83 18.76
CA GLN A 263 23.30 -9.44 19.25
C GLN A 263 21.91 -8.88 19.58
N ILE A 264 21.32 -9.39 20.68
CA ILE A 264 20.48 -8.56 21.54
C ILE A 264 20.99 -8.82 22.95
N THR A 265 21.76 -7.89 23.50
CA THR A 265 22.05 -7.84 24.93
C THR A 265 21.98 -6.38 25.37
N ILE A 266 21.07 -6.19 26.33
CA ILE A 266 20.64 -5.01 27.10
C ILE A 266 19.76 -4.01 26.35
#